data_AF-A0A1N6UEU5-F1
#
_entry.id   AF-A0A1N6UEU5-F1
#
_cell.length_a   1.000
_cell.length_b   1.000
_cell.length_c   1.000
_cell.angle_alpha   90.00
_cell.angle_beta   90.00
_cell.angle_gamma   90.00
#
_symmetry.space_group_name_H-M   'P 1'
#
loop_
_entity.id
_entity.type
_entity.pdbx_description
1 polymer ?
#
loop_
_entity_poly.entity_id
_entity_poly.type
_entity_poly.pdbx_seq_one_letter_code
_entity_poly.pdbx_strand_id
1 'polypeptide(L)'
;MRYIFLALLLLGFAAPEVRAQQEFASLELPLRRAEDLVSVADGDGNVCLYFFQGGKLHFSLVDAQGQTVATQEIPYRNGQQPQVLGTRVTDTEFVFYSRYVNGSKEFVRPFAVNRYSGGFRSLPDVPLRRDRNETFVGAFADASHFYMIYTDKKDNLILHRELDESYYEKKTFQMADLPRTRTRGERQQELIFVHPDLERTVFAGQHRSKIYTRGDKLYLVFDGFSLRGKKKELTTEILTLDWPSGQTEYRTLPSLAVKSESNFNSFLHANTLFRVQLEKDEFTLTAYNFNTLQPIKEYRYTADQDIDIKATPVHQRGAGALFSSGNSVIEKTSKVMRNLSTGKPAITVDAFNDSTLQLTIGSYQPPSRRNINGDPGRLVRTPDRFIQTSRGLYLMPGRWVPAYTLPYSYSMFPYNRYYYDPFYNRSGEPVGPGTSTYFRAVLDSETLEKAYVAKDDSTAATVQDKIEAYEEELKQTPEYKTLYRYGNNKLHYGYYDKRSKTFKILEFTQN
;
A
#
# COMPACT_ATOMS: atom_id res chain seq x y z
N MET A 1 -18.15 -56.47 21.99
CA MET A 1 -17.52 -55.86 20.80
C MET A 1 -18.39 -54.83 20.06
N ARG A 2 -19.74 -54.84 20.14
CA ARG A 2 -20.58 -53.83 19.45
C ARG A 2 -20.53 -52.40 20.03
N TYR A 3 -20.18 -52.23 21.31
CA TYR A 3 -20.11 -50.92 21.95
C TYR A 3 -18.77 -50.18 21.75
N ILE A 4 -17.72 -50.87 21.33
CA ILE A 4 -16.39 -50.27 21.06
C ILE A 4 -16.39 -49.56 19.69
N PHE A 5 -17.13 -50.09 18.72
CA PHE A 5 -17.29 -49.45 17.41
C PHE A 5 -18.10 -48.15 17.48
N LEU A 6 -19.10 -48.06 18.36
CA LEU A 6 -19.90 -46.83 18.53
C LEU A 6 -19.11 -45.71 19.23
N ALA A 7 -18.23 -46.06 20.18
CA ALA A 7 -17.36 -45.10 20.86
C ALA A 7 -16.26 -44.53 19.93
N LEU A 8 -15.72 -45.35 19.02
CA LEU A 8 -14.78 -44.89 17.99
C LEU A 8 -15.46 -44.02 16.91
N LEU A 9 -16.75 -44.25 16.62
CA LEU A 9 -17.51 -43.43 15.67
C LEU A 9 -17.91 -42.06 16.25
N LEU A 10 -18.08 -41.95 17.57
CA LEU A 10 -18.35 -40.68 18.26
C LEU A 10 -17.08 -39.85 18.55
N LEU A 11 -15.91 -40.49 18.68
CA LEU A 11 -14.62 -39.80 18.78
C LEU A 11 -14.11 -39.26 17.43
N GLY A 12 -14.67 -39.71 16.31
CA GLY A 12 -14.33 -39.23 14.96
C GLY A 12 -14.96 -37.90 14.54
N PHE A 13 -15.89 -37.34 15.33
CA PHE A 13 -16.59 -36.08 15.02
C PHE A 13 -16.14 -34.88 15.87
N ALA A 14 -15.12 -35.05 16.71
CA ALA A 14 -14.51 -33.97 17.49
C ALA A 14 -13.04 -33.77 17.11
N ALA A 15 -12.71 -33.90 15.82
CA ALA A 15 -11.53 -33.19 15.33
C ALA A 15 -11.86 -31.69 15.49
N PRO A 16 -11.11 -30.90 16.29
CA PRO A 16 -11.22 -29.46 16.17
C PRO A 16 -10.94 -29.15 14.71
N GLU A 17 -11.95 -28.71 13.96
CA GLU A 17 -11.68 -27.99 12.73
C GLU A 17 -10.76 -26.85 13.16
N VAL A 18 -9.47 -26.99 12.87
CA VAL A 18 -8.56 -25.85 12.81
C VAL A 18 -9.10 -25.02 11.66
N ARG A 19 -10.16 -24.25 11.93
CA ARG A 19 -10.69 -23.25 11.03
C ARG A 19 -9.61 -22.20 10.98
N ALA A 20 -8.72 -22.31 10.01
CA ALA A 20 -7.71 -21.30 9.71
C ALA A 20 -8.31 -19.92 9.34
N GLN A 21 -9.65 -19.83 9.33
CA GLN A 21 -10.45 -18.68 9.00
C GLN A 21 -11.70 -18.62 9.88
N GLN A 22 -11.87 -17.53 10.63
CA GLN A 22 -13.06 -17.24 11.42
C GLN A 22 -13.68 -15.91 10.98
N GLU A 23 -15.00 -15.85 10.87
CA GLU A 23 -15.69 -14.55 10.73
C GLU A 23 -15.51 -13.75 12.01
N PHE A 24 -14.79 -12.64 11.89
CA PHE A 24 -14.49 -11.74 13.00
C PHE A 24 -15.63 -10.75 13.21
N ALA A 25 -16.10 -10.12 12.13
CA ALA A 25 -17.22 -9.17 12.19
C ALA A 25 -17.99 -9.12 10.87
N SER A 26 -19.26 -8.73 10.94
CA SER A 26 -20.10 -8.48 9.77
C SER A 26 -21.00 -7.27 10.04
N LEU A 27 -20.86 -6.24 9.21
CA LEU A 27 -21.53 -4.96 9.38
C LEU A 27 -22.39 -4.63 8.17
N GLU A 28 -23.67 -4.35 8.39
CA GLU A 28 -24.50 -3.75 7.35
C GLU A 28 -24.11 -2.27 7.18
N LEU A 29 -23.67 -1.90 5.98
CA LEU A 29 -23.31 -0.52 5.67
C LEU A 29 -24.33 0.07 4.69
N PRO A 30 -24.89 1.27 4.94
CA PRO A 30 -25.78 1.96 4.01
C PRO A 30 -25.01 2.58 2.82
N LEU A 31 -24.08 1.82 2.26
CA LEU A 31 -23.12 2.26 1.26
C LEU A 31 -23.69 2.11 -0.15
N ARG A 32 -23.75 3.23 -0.88
CA ARG A 32 -24.17 3.25 -2.30
C ARG A 32 -23.03 2.90 -3.25
N ARG A 33 -21.81 3.32 -2.89
CA ARG A 33 -20.59 3.12 -3.68
C ARG A 33 -19.47 2.63 -2.78
N ALA A 34 -18.96 1.44 -3.08
CA ALA A 34 -17.89 0.79 -2.33
C ALA A 34 -16.58 1.61 -2.31
N GLU A 35 -16.34 2.38 -3.36
CA GLU A 35 -15.15 3.25 -3.54
C GLU A 35 -15.00 4.37 -2.51
N ASP A 36 -16.09 4.75 -1.83
CA ASP A 36 -16.07 5.81 -0.82
C ASP A 36 -15.66 5.29 0.57
N LEU A 37 -15.52 3.96 0.73
CA LEU A 37 -15.19 3.33 2.00
C LEU A 37 -13.71 3.51 2.33
N VAL A 38 -13.43 3.76 3.60
CA VAL A 38 -12.10 3.82 4.19
C VAL A 38 -12.16 3.00 5.46
N SER A 39 -11.14 2.19 5.72
CA SER A 39 -11.00 1.51 7.01
C SER A 39 -9.67 1.85 7.68
N VAL A 40 -9.72 2.00 8.98
CA VAL A 40 -8.57 2.22 9.85
C VAL A 40 -8.66 1.22 10.98
N ALA A 41 -7.55 0.59 11.35
CA ALA A 41 -7.50 -0.31 12.50
C ALA A 41 -6.33 0.09 13.39
N ASP A 42 -6.44 -0.19 14.69
CA ASP A 42 -5.33 -0.07 15.63
C ASP A 42 -4.64 -1.42 15.86
N GLY A 43 -3.54 -1.42 16.61
CA GLY A 43 -2.82 -2.64 16.99
C GLY A 43 -3.55 -3.53 17.98
N ASP A 44 -4.53 -2.95 18.72
CA ASP A 44 -5.34 -3.66 19.71
C ASP A 44 -6.48 -4.45 19.07
N GLY A 45 -6.80 -4.14 17.81
CA GLY A 45 -7.81 -4.83 17.03
C GLY A 45 -9.10 -4.07 16.77
N ASN A 46 -9.20 -2.83 17.22
CA ASN A 46 -10.36 -1.99 16.95
C ASN A 46 -10.30 -1.50 15.51
N VAL A 47 -11.45 -1.41 14.85
CA VAL A 47 -11.57 -1.06 13.44
C VAL A 47 -12.62 0.03 13.28
N CYS A 48 -12.20 1.17 12.71
CA CYS A 48 -13.09 2.23 12.30
C CYS A 48 -13.29 2.17 10.78
N LEU A 49 -14.51 1.93 10.36
CA LEU A 49 -14.97 2.09 8.98
C LEU A 49 -15.55 3.49 8.82
N TYR A 50 -15.21 4.16 7.73
CA TYR A 50 -15.63 5.51 7.42
C TYR A 50 -16.01 5.66 5.94
N PHE A 51 -17.09 6.37 5.64
CA PHE A 51 -17.40 6.83 4.29
C PHE A 51 -18.21 8.12 4.29
N PHE A 52 -18.14 8.89 3.20
CA PHE A 52 -18.93 10.11 3.02
C PHE A 52 -19.92 9.97 1.86
N GLN A 53 -21.22 10.00 2.17
CA GLN A 53 -22.28 9.94 1.17
C GLN A 53 -23.46 10.82 1.57
N GLY A 54 -24.10 11.45 0.57
CA GLY A 54 -25.28 12.28 0.82
C GLY A 54 -25.06 13.49 1.74
N GLY A 55 -23.83 14.03 1.79
CA GLY A 55 -23.51 15.15 2.68
C GLY A 55 -23.26 14.74 4.14
N LYS A 56 -23.12 13.44 4.42
CA LYS A 56 -22.96 12.93 5.78
C LYS A 56 -21.73 12.04 5.86
N LEU A 57 -21.04 12.11 6.99
CA LEU A 57 -20.03 11.13 7.36
C LEU A 57 -20.72 9.98 8.07
N HIS A 58 -20.42 8.76 7.65
CA HIS A 58 -20.84 7.56 8.32
C HIS A 58 -19.62 6.89 8.93
N PHE A 59 -19.71 6.50 10.19
CA PHE A 59 -18.69 5.71 10.87
C PHE A 59 -19.30 4.48 11.50
N SER A 60 -18.57 3.37 11.45
CA SER A 60 -18.85 2.17 12.23
C SER A 60 -17.57 1.73 12.93
N LEU A 61 -17.63 1.59 14.24
CA LEU A 61 -16.53 1.12 15.08
C LEU A 61 -16.80 -0.33 15.50
N VAL A 62 -15.80 -1.18 15.27
CA VAL A 62 -15.75 -2.56 15.72
C VAL A 62 -14.66 -2.67 16.77
N ASP A 63 -14.90 -3.35 17.88
CA ASP A 63 -13.88 -3.63 18.89
C ASP A 63 -12.99 -4.83 18.53
N ALA A 64 -12.00 -5.08 19.37
CA ALA A 64 -11.11 -6.24 19.30
C ALA A 64 -11.83 -7.61 19.40
N GLN A 65 -13.11 -7.65 19.80
CA GLN A 65 -13.92 -8.87 19.85
C GLN A 65 -14.85 -9.01 18.64
N GLY A 66 -14.74 -8.11 17.66
CA GLY A 66 -15.58 -8.12 16.47
C GLY A 66 -16.98 -7.57 16.70
N GLN A 67 -17.25 -6.98 17.87
CA GLN A 67 -18.55 -6.41 18.19
C GLN A 67 -18.62 -4.96 17.71
N THR A 68 -19.77 -4.57 17.16
CA THR A 68 -20.00 -3.18 16.78
C THR A 68 -20.23 -2.35 18.04
N VAL A 69 -19.28 -1.46 18.33
CA VAL A 69 -19.32 -0.54 19.48
C VAL A 69 -20.21 0.67 19.19
N ALA A 70 -20.10 1.21 17.97
CA ALA A 70 -20.83 2.40 17.59
C ALA A 70 -21.06 2.44 16.08
N THR A 71 -22.21 2.97 15.68
CA THR A 71 -22.48 3.41 14.32
C THR A 71 -23.05 4.82 14.38
N GLN A 72 -22.43 5.76 13.69
CA GLN A 72 -22.81 7.17 13.71
C GLN A 72 -22.97 7.72 12.30
N GLU A 73 -23.93 8.62 12.17
CA GLU A 73 -24.16 9.41 10.99
C GLU A 73 -24.08 10.89 11.39
N ILE A 74 -23.08 11.58 10.85
CA ILE A 74 -22.80 12.96 11.22
C ILE A 74 -23.05 13.83 10.00
N PRO A 75 -24.00 14.78 10.07
CA PRO A 75 -24.13 15.81 9.06
C PRO A 75 -22.79 16.51 8.89
N TYR A 76 -22.29 16.52 7.67
CA TYR A 76 -21.01 17.14 7.37
C TYR A 76 -21.22 18.28 6.39
N ARG A 77 -20.38 19.31 6.52
CA ARG A 77 -20.60 20.63 5.91
C ARG A 77 -20.99 20.47 4.43
N ASN A 78 -22.19 20.94 4.08
CA ASN A 78 -22.79 20.76 2.75
C ASN A 78 -21.81 21.20 1.64
N GLY A 79 -21.60 20.32 0.65
CA GLY A 79 -20.79 20.61 -0.54
C GLY A 79 -19.27 20.47 -0.38
N GLN A 80 -18.77 20.07 0.79
CA GLN A 80 -17.34 19.84 1.02
C GLN A 80 -17.09 18.40 1.48
N GLN A 81 -16.92 17.47 0.53
CA GLN A 81 -16.45 16.12 0.85
C GLN A 81 -15.06 16.23 1.50
N PRO A 82 -14.83 15.62 2.67
CA PRO A 82 -13.49 15.62 3.23
C PRO A 82 -12.63 14.72 2.35
N GLN A 83 -11.64 15.34 1.70
CA GLN A 83 -10.55 14.61 1.08
C GLN A 83 -9.62 14.19 2.21
N VAL A 84 -9.83 12.99 2.76
CA VAL A 84 -8.96 12.44 3.82
C VAL A 84 -7.57 12.27 3.23
N LEU A 85 -6.65 13.07 3.75
CA LEU A 85 -5.22 13.13 3.45
C LEU A 85 -4.37 12.34 4.45
N GLY A 86 -5.00 11.76 5.46
CA GLY A 86 -4.37 10.72 6.25
C GLY A 86 -5.09 10.43 7.53
N THR A 87 -4.61 9.41 8.21
CA THR A 87 -5.13 8.97 9.49
C THR A 87 -3.97 8.69 10.42
N ARG A 88 -4.17 8.98 11.71
CA ARG A 88 -3.26 8.68 12.80
C ARG A 88 -4.05 7.98 13.89
N VAL A 89 -3.46 6.94 14.46
CA VAL A 89 -4.04 6.20 15.59
C VAL A 89 -3.31 6.66 16.84
N THR A 90 -4.02 7.31 17.76
CA THR A 90 -3.51 7.64 19.09
C THR A 90 -3.91 6.55 20.08
N ASP A 91 -3.51 6.68 21.35
CA ASP A 91 -3.92 5.75 22.41
C ASP A 91 -5.44 5.69 22.63
N THR A 92 -6.17 6.71 22.19
CA THR A 92 -7.62 6.82 22.47
C THR A 92 -8.46 7.12 21.24
N GLU A 93 -7.88 7.55 20.12
CA GLU A 93 -8.63 8.06 18.97
C GLU A 93 -8.06 7.62 17.62
N PHE A 94 -8.96 7.40 16.67
CA PHE A 94 -8.66 7.46 15.24
C PHE A 94 -8.82 8.91 14.77
N VAL A 95 -7.72 9.57 14.42
CA VAL A 95 -7.71 10.94 13.91
C VAL A 95 -7.58 10.93 12.40
N PHE A 96 -8.50 11.57 11.70
CA PHE A 96 -8.54 11.68 10.25
C PHE A 96 -8.25 13.13 9.86
N TYR A 97 -7.32 13.34 8.95
CA TYR A 97 -6.89 14.65 8.48
C TYR A 97 -7.46 14.87 7.09
N SER A 98 -8.09 16.02 6.87
CA SER A 98 -8.53 16.43 5.54
C SER A 98 -7.99 17.80 5.16
N ARG A 99 -7.93 18.07 3.85
CA ARG A 99 -7.49 19.36 3.33
C ARG A 99 -8.68 20.24 3.00
N TYR A 100 -8.59 21.51 3.36
CA TYR A 100 -9.54 22.52 2.90
C TYR A 100 -8.80 23.74 2.35
N VAL A 101 -9.15 24.13 1.13
CA VAL A 101 -8.58 25.31 0.46
C VAL A 101 -9.69 26.32 0.22
N ASN A 102 -9.47 27.56 0.68
CA ASN A 102 -10.39 28.68 0.47
C ASN A 102 -9.61 29.89 -0.06
N GLY A 103 -9.64 30.07 -1.38
CA GLY A 103 -8.82 31.08 -2.05
C GLY A 103 -7.33 30.77 -1.88
N SER A 104 -6.58 31.71 -1.31
CA SER A 104 -5.15 31.54 -1.01
C SER A 104 -4.88 30.83 0.31
N LYS A 105 -5.89 30.74 1.20
CA LYS A 105 -5.77 30.13 2.52
C LYS A 105 -5.98 28.62 2.43
N GLU A 106 -5.18 27.91 3.20
CA GLU A 106 -5.21 26.47 3.27
C GLU A 106 -5.30 26.04 4.73
N PHE A 107 -6.10 25.02 4.99
CA PHE A 107 -6.39 24.52 6.32
C PHE A 107 -6.26 23.00 6.34
N VAL A 108 -5.73 22.49 7.45
CA VAL A 108 -5.95 21.09 7.85
C VAL A 108 -7.23 21.04 8.66
N ARG A 109 -8.11 20.13 8.31
CA ARG A 109 -9.37 19.89 9.01
C ARG A 109 -9.35 18.47 9.56
N PRO A 110 -8.91 18.29 10.81
CA PRO A 110 -8.94 16.99 11.43
C PRO A 110 -10.32 16.71 12.04
N PHE A 111 -10.63 15.44 12.23
CA PHE A 111 -11.73 14.96 13.07
C PHE A 111 -11.32 13.63 13.68
N ALA A 112 -11.84 13.32 14.87
CA ALA A 112 -11.44 12.15 15.63
C ALA A 112 -12.64 11.27 15.99
N VAL A 113 -12.40 9.97 16.11
CA VAL A 113 -13.34 8.97 16.61
C VAL A 113 -12.67 8.22 17.75
N ASN A 114 -13.27 8.23 18.94
CA ASN A 114 -12.74 7.52 20.09
C ASN A 114 -12.75 5.99 19.83
N ARG A 115 -11.63 5.31 20.04
CA ARG A 115 -11.43 3.88 19.72
C ARG A 115 -12.27 2.92 20.56
N TYR A 116 -12.77 3.38 21.71
CA TYR A 116 -13.46 2.53 22.69
C TYR A 116 -14.96 2.82 22.83
N SER A 117 -15.37 4.06 22.55
CA SER A 117 -16.78 4.49 22.63
C SER A 117 -17.38 4.83 21.27
N GLY A 118 -16.54 5.01 20.24
CA GLY A 118 -16.96 5.53 18.94
C GLY A 118 -17.36 7.00 18.97
N GLY A 119 -17.19 7.71 20.09
CA GLY A 119 -17.53 9.13 20.20
C GLY A 119 -16.82 9.97 19.15
N PHE A 120 -17.58 10.72 18.35
CA PHE A 120 -17.04 11.60 17.33
C PHE A 120 -16.69 12.98 17.90
N ARG A 121 -15.54 13.51 17.46
CA ARG A 121 -15.06 14.84 17.82
C ARG A 121 -14.63 15.60 16.57
N SER A 122 -15.30 16.70 16.29
CA SER A 122 -14.82 17.65 15.27
C SER A 122 -13.71 18.49 15.88
N LEU A 123 -12.56 18.53 15.23
CA LEU A 123 -11.45 19.39 15.63
C LEU A 123 -11.53 20.75 14.91
N PRO A 124 -10.91 21.81 15.46
CA PRO A 124 -10.81 23.09 14.79
C PRO A 124 -10.05 23.00 13.47
N ASP A 125 -10.43 23.80 12.48
CA ASP A 125 -9.66 23.95 11.25
C ASP A 125 -8.33 24.66 11.59
N VAL A 126 -7.19 24.05 11.27
CA VAL A 126 -5.85 24.60 11.54
C VAL A 126 -5.30 25.28 10.29
N PRO A 127 -5.07 26.61 10.30
CA PRO A 127 -4.52 27.32 9.15
C PRO A 127 -3.05 26.98 8.92
N LEU A 128 -2.70 26.66 7.67
CA LEU A 128 -1.31 26.44 7.26
C LEU A 128 -0.66 27.76 6.84
N ARG A 129 0.53 28.02 7.40
CA ARG A 129 1.36 29.19 7.03
C ARG A 129 2.13 28.93 5.75
N ARG A 130 1.46 29.13 4.61
CA ARG A 130 2.01 28.87 3.27
C ARG A 130 2.57 30.14 2.62
N ASP A 131 3.72 30.02 1.95
CA ASP A 131 4.27 31.08 1.10
C ASP A 131 3.68 31.04 -0.32
N ARG A 132 3.73 32.18 -1.04
CA ARG A 132 3.02 32.37 -2.33
C ARG A 132 3.40 31.38 -3.45
N ASN A 133 4.53 30.68 -3.33
CA ASN A 133 5.06 29.81 -4.37
C ASN A 133 5.16 28.34 -3.94
N GLU A 134 4.47 27.95 -2.87
CA GLU A 134 4.51 26.59 -2.35
C GLU A 134 3.40 25.76 -2.97
N THR A 135 3.79 24.60 -3.47
CA THR A 135 2.96 23.67 -4.22
C THR A 135 2.82 22.39 -3.42
N PHE A 136 1.58 21.99 -3.12
CA PHE A 136 1.30 20.77 -2.36
C PHE A 136 1.76 19.54 -3.14
N VAL A 137 2.53 18.66 -2.51
CA VAL A 137 3.04 17.42 -3.13
C VAL A 137 2.21 16.23 -2.68
N GLY A 138 1.89 16.16 -1.39
CA GLY A 138 1.17 15.07 -0.76
C GLY A 138 1.16 15.22 0.76
N ALA A 139 0.48 14.32 1.45
CA ALA A 139 0.49 14.23 2.91
C ALA A 139 0.51 12.77 3.35
N PHE A 140 1.04 12.52 4.54
CA PHE A 140 1.03 11.22 5.20
C PHE A 140 1.12 11.48 6.71
N ALA A 141 1.11 10.44 7.52
CA ALA A 141 1.32 10.45 8.96
C ALA A 141 2.21 9.25 9.30
N ASP A 142 2.86 9.28 10.45
CA ASP A 142 3.43 8.08 11.06
C ASP A 142 2.73 7.84 12.40
N ALA A 143 3.31 7.00 13.25
CA ALA A 143 2.77 6.76 14.59
C ALA A 143 2.71 8.03 15.46
N SER A 144 3.56 9.03 15.19
CA SER A 144 3.75 10.20 16.04
C SER A 144 3.13 11.47 15.46
N HIS A 145 3.21 11.68 14.15
CA HIS A 145 2.90 12.97 13.52
C HIS A 145 2.15 12.82 12.20
N PHE A 146 1.27 13.77 11.90
CA PHE A 146 0.82 14.05 10.54
C PHE A 146 1.75 15.06 9.83
N TYR A 147 2.07 14.77 8.57
CA TYR A 147 2.93 15.55 7.70
C TYR A 147 2.21 15.99 6.42
N MET A 148 2.39 17.25 6.05
CA MET A 148 2.07 17.73 4.71
C MET A 148 3.33 18.21 4.01
N ILE A 149 3.51 17.76 2.78
CA ILE A 149 4.70 18.00 1.97
C ILE A 149 4.34 19.01 0.88
N TYR A 150 5.18 20.02 0.75
CA TYR A 150 5.13 21.03 -0.30
C TYR A 150 6.50 21.16 -0.96
N THR A 151 6.51 21.76 -2.15
CA THR A 151 7.71 22.13 -2.89
C THR A 151 7.64 23.59 -3.33
N ASP A 152 8.77 24.30 -3.36
CA ASP A 152 8.86 25.66 -3.87
C ASP A 152 9.42 25.73 -5.30
N LYS A 153 9.56 26.94 -5.85
CA LYS A 153 10.16 27.18 -7.20
C LYS A 153 11.63 26.78 -7.33
N LYS A 154 12.33 26.52 -6.22
CA LYS A 154 13.72 26.03 -6.18
C LYS A 154 13.75 24.51 -5.94
N ASP A 155 12.58 23.88 -5.91
CA ASP A 155 12.30 22.50 -5.53
C ASP A 155 12.77 22.13 -4.12
N ASN A 156 12.83 23.09 -3.19
CA ASN A 156 13.04 22.79 -1.78
C ASN A 156 11.83 22.05 -1.22
N LEU A 157 12.05 21.05 -0.35
CA LEU A 157 10.95 20.41 0.35
C LEU A 157 10.56 21.24 1.56
N ILE A 158 9.27 21.50 1.69
CA ILE A 158 8.69 22.23 2.81
C ILE A 158 7.72 21.29 3.49
N LEU A 159 7.99 20.97 4.75
CA LEU A 159 7.16 20.08 5.54
C LEU A 159 6.42 20.87 6.60
N HIS A 160 5.13 20.60 6.72
CA HIS A 160 4.31 20.95 7.87
C HIS A 160 4.10 19.69 8.71
N ARG A 161 4.59 19.67 9.95
CA ARG A 161 4.45 18.54 10.89
C ARG A 161 3.55 18.94 12.05
N GLU A 162 2.57 18.11 12.33
CA GLU A 162 1.69 18.24 13.49
C GLU A 162 2.53 18.19 14.78
N LEU A 163 2.44 19.24 15.60
CA LEU A 163 2.94 19.19 16.99
C LEU A 163 1.79 18.90 17.96
N ASP A 164 0.64 19.51 17.72
CA ASP A 164 -0.60 19.29 18.45
C ASP A 164 -1.81 19.49 17.52
N GLU A 165 -3.02 19.29 18.04
CA GLU A 165 -4.28 19.40 17.29
C GLU A 165 -4.56 20.79 16.70
N SER A 166 -3.80 21.81 17.13
CA SER A 166 -4.00 23.22 16.79
C SER A 166 -2.82 23.84 16.02
N TYR A 167 -1.68 23.14 15.93
CA TYR A 167 -0.45 23.71 15.41
C TYR A 167 0.40 22.76 14.57
N TYR A 168 0.84 23.29 13.42
CA TYR A 168 1.79 22.64 12.52
C TYR A 168 3.10 23.43 12.46
N GLU A 169 4.21 22.78 12.84
CA GLU A 169 5.55 23.31 12.65
C GLU A 169 5.92 23.24 11.17
N LYS A 170 6.35 24.38 10.61
CA LYS A 170 6.85 24.47 9.23
C LYS A 170 8.37 24.41 9.23
N LYS A 171 8.94 23.53 8.40
CA LYS A 171 10.38 23.45 8.15
C LYS A 171 10.69 23.33 6.67
N THR A 172 11.71 24.07 6.23
CA THR A 172 12.18 24.05 4.83
C THR A 172 13.52 23.36 4.75
N PHE A 173 13.59 22.31 3.94
CA PHE A 173 14.78 21.52 3.69
C PHE A 173 15.35 21.90 2.33
N GLN A 174 16.59 22.39 2.32
CA GLN A 174 17.27 22.76 1.09
C GLN A 174 17.66 21.51 0.32
N MET A 175 17.32 21.49 -0.97
CA MET A 175 17.58 20.34 -1.85
C MET A 175 18.78 20.59 -2.77
N ALA A 176 19.77 21.36 -2.31
CA ALA A 176 20.89 21.80 -3.14
C ALA A 176 21.75 20.64 -3.66
N ASP A 177 21.91 19.60 -2.83
CA ASP A 177 22.76 18.45 -3.14
C ASP A 177 22.08 17.43 -4.07
N LEU A 178 20.75 17.49 -4.19
CA LEU A 178 20.00 16.63 -5.11
C LEU A 178 20.24 17.10 -6.57
N PRO A 179 20.67 16.20 -7.47
CA PRO A 179 20.93 16.57 -8.86
C PRO A 179 19.73 17.22 -9.55
N ARG A 180 19.96 18.40 -10.14
CA ARG A 180 18.98 19.08 -10.99
C ARG A 180 18.86 18.35 -12.33
N THR A 181 18.02 17.31 -12.37
CA THR A 181 17.65 16.62 -13.62
C THR A 181 16.32 17.14 -14.15
N ARG A 182 16.05 16.93 -15.45
CA ARG A 182 14.74 17.26 -16.05
C ARG A 182 13.58 16.52 -15.38
N THR A 183 13.86 15.35 -14.81
CA THR A 183 12.91 14.45 -14.12
C THR A 183 12.77 14.74 -12.62
N ARG A 184 13.28 15.87 -12.13
CA ARG A 184 13.21 16.20 -10.69
C ARG A 184 11.78 16.36 -10.17
N GLY A 185 10.88 16.89 -10.98
CA GLY A 185 9.45 16.96 -10.63
C GLY A 185 8.82 15.57 -10.49
N GLU A 186 9.26 14.58 -11.26
CA GLU A 186 8.75 13.20 -11.23
C GLU A 186 9.06 12.52 -9.88
N ARG A 187 10.26 12.78 -9.32
CA ARG A 187 10.64 12.29 -7.98
C ARG A 187 9.60 12.64 -6.94
N GLN A 188 9.19 13.91 -6.91
CA GLN A 188 8.28 14.44 -5.90
C GLN A 188 6.84 14.01 -6.14
N GLN A 189 6.42 13.96 -7.41
CA GLN A 189 5.07 13.56 -7.77
C GLN A 189 4.77 12.09 -7.47
N GLU A 190 5.76 11.20 -7.58
CA GLU A 190 5.55 9.76 -7.36
C GLU A 190 5.77 9.31 -5.90
N LEU A 191 6.03 10.24 -4.97
CA LEU A 191 6.30 9.90 -3.57
C LEU A 191 5.12 9.15 -2.95
N ILE A 192 5.41 8.00 -2.34
CA ILE A 192 4.50 7.29 -1.44
C ILE A 192 5.11 7.13 -0.06
N PHE A 193 4.31 7.17 1.00
CA PHE A 193 4.76 6.76 2.32
C PHE A 193 4.68 5.25 2.47
N VAL A 194 5.78 4.63 2.92
CA VAL A 194 5.85 3.20 3.20
C VAL A 194 5.63 2.99 4.68
N HIS A 195 4.36 2.79 5.05
CA HIS A 195 3.99 2.43 6.41
C HIS A 195 4.59 1.05 6.77
N PRO A 196 5.07 0.80 8.00
CA PRO A 196 5.53 -0.52 8.45
C PRO A 196 4.54 -1.67 8.14
N ASP A 197 3.24 -1.39 8.27
CA ASP A 197 2.16 -2.34 7.98
C ASP A 197 1.60 -2.30 6.54
N LEU A 198 2.33 -1.68 5.61
CA LEU A 198 1.97 -1.66 4.19
C LEU A 198 1.75 -3.09 3.68
N GLU A 199 0.72 -3.27 2.83
CA GLU A 199 0.47 -4.56 2.20
C GLU A 199 1.66 -5.01 1.35
N ARG A 200 2.00 -6.31 1.40
CA ARG A 200 3.17 -6.88 0.70
C ARG A 200 2.83 -7.41 -0.68
N THR A 201 2.15 -6.58 -1.44
CA THR A 201 1.85 -6.89 -2.83
C THR A 201 2.88 -6.25 -3.75
N VAL A 202 3.03 -6.84 -4.93
CA VAL A 202 3.79 -6.26 -6.03
C VAL A 202 3.31 -4.84 -6.35
N PHE A 203 1.98 -4.63 -6.29
CA PHE A 203 1.39 -3.32 -6.55
C PHE A 203 1.84 -2.26 -5.54
N ALA A 204 1.89 -2.59 -4.24
CA ALA A 204 2.38 -1.67 -3.22
C ALA A 204 3.90 -1.42 -3.33
N GLY A 205 4.67 -2.40 -3.80
CA GLY A 205 6.13 -2.31 -3.94
C GLY A 205 6.63 -1.58 -5.19
N GLN A 206 5.79 -1.33 -6.20
CA GLN A 206 6.23 -0.87 -7.53
C GLN A 206 6.62 0.62 -7.63
N HIS A 207 6.29 1.43 -6.61
CA HIS A 207 6.56 2.88 -6.65
C HIS A 207 8.07 3.17 -6.60
N ARG A 208 8.56 4.09 -7.44
CA ARG A 208 9.99 4.42 -7.50
C ARG A 208 10.44 5.45 -6.46
N SER A 209 9.49 6.21 -5.91
CA SER A 209 9.77 7.26 -4.94
C SER A 209 9.06 6.92 -3.63
N LYS A 210 9.82 6.70 -2.56
CA LYS A 210 9.29 6.20 -1.27
C LYS A 210 9.77 7.07 -0.11
N ILE A 211 8.91 7.24 0.89
CA ILE A 211 9.18 7.93 2.14
C ILE A 211 9.17 6.90 3.26
N TYR A 212 10.19 6.94 4.11
CA TYR A 212 10.31 6.17 5.34
C TYR A 212 10.56 7.11 6.52
N THR A 213 10.05 6.77 7.70
CA THR A 213 10.30 7.54 8.93
C THR A 213 11.08 6.70 9.94
N ARG A 214 12.05 7.31 10.65
CA ARG A 214 12.72 6.72 11.83
C ARG A 214 13.04 7.80 12.85
N GLY A 215 12.35 7.77 13.99
CA GLY A 215 12.42 8.86 14.95
C GLY A 215 12.13 10.20 14.26
N ASP A 216 12.95 11.21 14.50
CA ASP A 216 12.81 12.54 13.89
C ASP A 216 13.45 12.68 12.49
N LYS A 217 13.73 11.57 11.80
CA LYS A 217 14.28 11.57 10.44
C LYS A 217 13.32 11.02 9.42
N LEU A 218 13.26 11.70 8.27
CA LEU A 218 12.58 11.21 7.07
C LEU A 218 13.61 10.79 6.03
N TYR A 219 13.41 9.64 5.40
CA TYR A 219 14.25 9.14 4.33
C TYR A 219 13.43 9.05 3.05
N LEU A 220 13.82 9.82 2.06
CA LEU A 220 13.24 9.77 0.72
C LEU A 220 14.17 8.94 -0.16
N VAL A 221 13.67 7.84 -0.68
CA VAL A 221 14.40 6.91 -1.54
C VAL A 221 13.83 7.00 -2.96
N PHE A 222 14.69 7.26 -3.94
CA PHE A 222 14.30 7.44 -5.34
C PHE A 222 15.06 6.46 -6.23
N ASP A 223 14.34 5.61 -6.95
CA ASP A 223 14.90 4.61 -7.85
C ASP A 223 14.80 5.01 -9.32
N GLY A 224 15.84 4.67 -10.10
CA GLY A 224 15.80 4.79 -11.55
C GLY A 224 16.12 6.18 -12.09
N PHE A 225 16.75 7.05 -11.28
CA PHE A 225 17.13 8.39 -11.70
C PHE A 225 18.59 8.43 -12.18
N SER A 226 18.83 9.22 -13.22
CA SER A 226 20.16 9.36 -13.82
C SER A 226 21.07 10.26 -12.99
N LEU A 227 22.32 9.83 -12.83
CA LEU A 227 23.34 10.62 -12.17
C LEU A 227 23.73 11.84 -13.01
N ARG A 228 24.12 12.94 -12.33
CA ARG A 228 24.57 14.16 -12.98
C ARG A 228 25.73 13.85 -13.93
N GLY A 229 25.56 14.18 -15.21
CA GLY A 229 26.58 13.97 -16.24
C GLY A 229 26.65 12.54 -16.79
N LYS A 230 25.87 11.59 -16.27
CA LYS A 230 25.92 10.17 -16.66
C LYS A 230 24.55 9.65 -17.11
N LYS A 231 24.12 10.06 -18.31
CA LYS A 231 22.77 9.75 -18.84
C LYS A 231 22.45 8.25 -19.02
N LYS A 232 23.46 7.38 -19.03
CA LYS A 232 23.31 5.91 -19.20
C LYS A 232 23.50 5.13 -17.89
N GLU A 233 23.67 5.84 -16.78
CA GLU A 233 23.82 5.25 -15.46
C GLU A 233 22.65 5.71 -14.58
N LEU A 234 21.93 4.74 -14.04
CA LEU A 234 20.84 4.99 -13.09
C LEU A 234 21.27 4.52 -11.70
N THR A 235 20.70 5.12 -10.66
CA THR A 235 20.97 4.69 -9.28
C THR A 235 19.75 4.80 -8.38
N THR A 236 19.90 4.29 -7.16
CA THR A 236 19.04 4.59 -6.02
C THR A 236 19.62 5.77 -5.27
N GLU A 237 18.88 6.86 -5.22
CA GLU A 237 19.21 8.07 -4.47
C GLU A 237 18.52 8.04 -3.11
N ILE A 238 19.23 8.48 -2.07
CA ILE A 238 18.73 8.54 -0.70
C ILE A 238 18.91 9.97 -0.21
N LEU A 239 17.81 10.59 0.20
CA LEU A 239 17.77 11.92 0.77
C LEU A 239 17.23 11.82 2.20
N THR A 240 18.08 12.09 3.18
CA THR A 240 17.69 12.17 4.59
C THR A 240 17.30 13.61 4.92
N LEU A 241 16.15 13.79 5.57
CA LEU A 241 15.71 15.04 6.17
C LEU A 241 15.78 14.87 7.70
N ASP A 242 16.68 15.61 8.33
CA ASP A 242 16.84 15.56 9.79
C ASP A 242 16.04 16.67 10.45
N TRP A 243 14.94 16.31 11.12
CA TRP A 243 14.03 17.33 11.65
C TRP A 243 14.67 18.25 12.68
N PRO A 244 15.43 17.77 13.70
CA PRO A 244 15.98 18.64 14.74
C PRO A 244 16.95 19.67 14.18
N SER A 245 17.85 19.26 13.28
CA SER A 245 18.84 20.16 12.69
C SER A 245 18.32 20.98 11.51
N GLY A 246 17.26 20.52 10.85
CA GLY A 246 16.80 21.08 9.57
C GLY A 246 17.76 20.84 8.40
N GLN A 247 18.76 19.98 8.59
CA GLN A 247 19.74 19.65 7.56
C GLN A 247 19.28 18.49 6.68
N THR A 248 19.91 18.40 5.52
CA THR A 248 19.69 17.33 4.54
C THR A 248 20.99 16.59 4.31
N GLU A 249 20.88 15.29 4.03
CA GLU A 249 22.01 14.46 3.63
C GLU A 249 21.64 13.70 2.37
N TYR A 250 22.47 13.83 1.34
CA TYR A 250 22.27 13.13 0.07
C TYR A 250 23.32 12.03 -0.10
N ARG A 251 22.87 10.80 -0.35
CA ARG A 251 23.71 9.63 -0.61
C ARG A 251 23.16 8.85 -1.81
N THR A 252 24.00 8.03 -2.44
CA THR A 252 23.61 7.20 -3.58
C THR A 252 24.19 5.81 -3.46
N LEU A 253 23.46 4.80 -3.93
CA LEU A 253 24.05 3.48 -4.18
C LEU A 253 24.99 3.53 -5.40
N PRO A 254 25.83 2.49 -5.59
CA PRO A 254 26.57 2.32 -6.84
C PRO A 254 25.61 2.33 -8.04
N SER A 255 26.00 3.06 -9.08
CA SER A 255 25.21 3.17 -10.30
C SER A 255 25.19 1.87 -11.09
N LEU A 256 24.08 1.65 -11.79
CA LEU A 256 23.88 0.55 -12.72
C LEU A 256 23.93 1.10 -14.15
N ALA A 257 24.70 0.44 -15.02
CA ALA A 257 24.70 0.76 -16.44
C ALA A 257 23.39 0.23 -17.05
N VAL A 258 22.64 1.09 -17.73
CA VAL A 258 21.30 0.71 -18.20
C VAL A 258 21.26 0.66 -19.72
N LYS A 259 20.81 -0.50 -20.24
CA LYS A 259 20.59 -0.73 -21.68
C LYS A 259 19.25 -0.13 -22.16
N SER A 260 18.25 0.02 -21.28
CA SER A 260 16.93 0.61 -21.59
C SER A 260 16.31 1.36 -20.38
N GLU A 261 14.99 1.35 -20.17
CA GLU A 261 14.33 2.04 -19.04
C GLU A 261 14.76 1.47 -17.66
N SER A 262 14.43 2.18 -16.57
CA SER A 262 14.76 1.72 -15.21
C SER A 262 14.11 0.37 -14.90
N ASN A 263 14.97 -0.61 -14.71
CA ASN A 263 14.71 -2.02 -14.48
C ASN A 263 15.00 -2.45 -13.05
N PHE A 264 15.17 -1.50 -12.12
CA PHE A 264 15.30 -1.80 -10.70
C PHE A 264 14.34 -0.98 -9.83
N ASN A 265 14.16 -1.47 -8.61
CA ASN A 265 13.41 -0.84 -7.54
C ASN A 265 14.01 -1.26 -6.20
N SER A 266 13.86 -0.43 -5.17
CA SER A 266 14.41 -0.68 -3.84
C SER A 266 13.37 -0.62 -2.73
N PHE A 267 13.61 -1.34 -1.64
CA PHE A 267 12.77 -1.33 -0.46
C PHE A 267 13.64 -1.31 0.80
N LEU A 268 13.41 -0.31 1.64
CA LEU A 268 14.09 -0.16 2.92
C LEU A 268 13.29 -0.89 4.01
N HIS A 269 13.92 -1.88 4.65
CA HIS A 269 13.37 -2.59 5.79
C HIS A 269 14.42 -2.69 6.90
N ALA A 270 14.10 -2.19 8.09
CA ALA A 270 15.07 -2.03 9.18
C ALA A 270 16.39 -1.42 8.66
N ASN A 271 17.57 -1.87 9.05
CA ASN A 271 18.83 -1.27 8.57
C ASN A 271 19.32 -1.79 7.21
N THR A 272 18.44 -2.42 6.41
CA THR A 272 18.80 -3.05 5.15
C THR A 272 17.99 -2.47 4.00
N LEU A 273 18.69 -1.99 2.96
CA LEU A 273 18.10 -1.53 1.71
C LEU A 273 18.24 -2.65 0.67
N PHE A 274 17.12 -3.26 0.30
CA PHE A 274 17.08 -4.29 -0.73
C PHE A 274 16.87 -3.62 -2.09
N ARG A 275 17.73 -3.90 -3.07
CA ARG A 275 17.58 -3.44 -4.45
C ARG A 275 17.40 -4.65 -5.36
N VAL A 276 16.26 -4.72 -6.05
CA VAL A 276 16.00 -5.73 -7.07
C VAL A 276 16.19 -5.11 -8.45
N GLN A 277 16.88 -5.81 -9.34
CA GLN A 277 17.02 -5.52 -10.76
C GLN A 277 16.47 -6.70 -11.57
N LEU A 278 15.55 -6.42 -12.48
CA LEU A 278 14.87 -7.40 -13.32
C LEU A 278 15.11 -7.08 -14.80
N GLU A 279 15.97 -7.86 -15.44
CA GLU A 279 16.21 -7.85 -16.89
C GLU A 279 15.60 -9.08 -17.55
N LYS A 280 15.54 -9.06 -18.90
CA LYS A 280 14.97 -10.17 -19.67
C LYS A 280 15.74 -11.47 -19.47
N ASP A 281 17.04 -11.34 -19.23
CA ASP A 281 18.03 -12.39 -19.18
C ASP A 281 18.76 -12.50 -17.83
N GLU A 282 18.52 -11.56 -16.90
CA GLU A 282 19.23 -11.47 -15.64
C GLU A 282 18.33 -10.98 -14.50
N PHE A 283 18.46 -11.61 -13.33
CA PHE A 283 17.90 -11.16 -12.06
C PHE A 283 19.03 -10.88 -11.09
N THR A 284 18.96 -9.74 -10.41
CA THR A 284 19.87 -9.42 -9.32
C THR A 284 19.10 -8.87 -8.12
N LEU A 285 19.34 -9.43 -6.95
CA LEU A 285 18.90 -8.88 -5.67
C LEU A 285 20.15 -8.61 -4.82
N THR A 286 20.37 -7.35 -4.47
CA THR A 286 21.46 -6.97 -3.58
C THR A 286 20.90 -6.30 -2.33
N ALA A 287 21.33 -6.79 -1.16
CA ALA A 287 21.05 -6.18 0.13
C ALA A 287 22.21 -5.26 0.52
N TYR A 288 21.91 -4.01 0.88
CA TYR A 288 22.90 -3.02 1.31
C TYR A 288 22.66 -2.65 2.76
N ASN A 289 23.73 -2.44 3.52
CA ASN A 289 23.63 -1.79 4.82
C ASN A 289 23.22 -0.33 4.60
N PHE A 290 22.10 0.10 5.18
CA PHE A 290 21.54 1.41 4.90
C PHE A 290 22.39 2.58 5.42
N ASN A 291 23.22 2.35 6.45
CA ASN A 291 24.08 3.37 7.01
C ASN A 291 25.37 3.54 6.20
N THR A 292 26.02 2.43 5.83
CA THR A 292 27.31 2.47 5.12
C THR A 292 27.19 2.38 3.59
N LEU A 293 26.03 1.97 3.10
CA LEU A 293 25.73 1.66 1.69
C LEU A 293 26.64 0.59 1.07
N GLN A 294 27.31 -0.21 1.90
CA GLN A 294 28.09 -1.35 1.45
C GLN A 294 27.18 -2.56 1.20
N PRO A 295 27.42 -3.36 0.15
CA PRO A 295 26.69 -4.58 -0.08
C PRO A 295 26.96 -5.58 1.05
N ILE A 296 25.89 -6.18 1.57
CA ILE A 296 25.92 -7.25 2.57
C ILE A 296 25.89 -8.61 1.85
N LYS A 297 24.95 -8.75 0.91
CA LYS A 297 24.69 -10.01 0.20
C LYS A 297 24.15 -9.71 -1.20
N GLU A 298 24.51 -10.55 -2.16
CA GLU A 298 24.02 -10.48 -3.53
C GLU A 298 23.56 -11.87 -4.00
N TYR A 299 22.40 -11.88 -4.67
CA TYR A 299 21.86 -13.02 -5.40
C TYR A 299 21.76 -12.65 -6.87
N ARG A 300 22.31 -13.48 -7.75
CA ARG A 300 22.35 -13.23 -9.18
C ARG A 300 22.03 -14.50 -9.95
N TYR A 301 21.07 -14.42 -10.88
CA TYR A 301 20.68 -15.54 -11.74
C TYR A 301 20.55 -15.08 -13.19
N THR A 302 20.89 -15.96 -14.11
CA THR A 302 20.64 -15.78 -15.55
C THR A 302 19.39 -16.53 -16.00
N ALA A 303 18.89 -16.26 -17.22
CA ALA A 303 17.68 -16.89 -17.76
C ALA A 303 17.71 -18.43 -17.84
N ASP A 304 18.91 -19.03 -17.87
CA ASP A 304 19.10 -20.47 -17.94
C ASP A 304 19.26 -21.13 -16.56
N GLN A 305 19.35 -20.33 -15.49
CA GLN A 305 19.52 -20.79 -14.12
C GLN A 305 18.19 -20.79 -13.37
N ASP A 306 17.95 -21.83 -12.55
CA ASP A 306 16.81 -21.79 -11.62
C ASP A 306 17.08 -20.76 -10.52
N ILE A 307 16.05 -19.97 -10.18
CA ILE A 307 16.15 -18.93 -9.13
C ILE A 307 16.07 -19.62 -7.78
N ASP A 308 17.20 -20.01 -7.21
CA ASP A 308 17.21 -20.87 -6.02
C ASP A 308 16.66 -20.18 -4.76
N ILE A 309 16.66 -18.85 -4.64
CA ILE A 309 16.08 -18.13 -3.50
C ILE A 309 14.55 -18.22 -3.41
N LYS A 310 13.87 -18.66 -4.48
CA LYS A 310 12.40 -18.75 -4.46
C LYS A 310 11.93 -19.78 -3.42
N ALA A 311 10.98 -19.36 -2.60
CA ALA A 311 10.22 -20.18 -1.68
C ALA A 311 8.87 -20.60 -2.29
N THR A 312 8.36 -19.84 -3.26
CA THR A 312 7.12 -20.16 -4.00
C THR A 312 7.38 -20.32 -5.50
N PRO A 313 6.46 -20.95 -6.25
CA PRO A 313 6.40 -20.79 -7.69
C PRO A 313 6.25 -19.32 -8.09
N VAL A 314 6.45 -19.03 -9.38
CA VAL A 314 6.23 -17.68 -9.92
C VAL A 314 4.77 -17.57 -10.33
N HIS A 315 4.05 -16.73 -9.61
CA HIS A 315 2.64 -16.41 -9.82
C HIS A 315 2.48 -15.27 -10.80
N GLN A 316 1.45 -15.33 -11.63
CA GLN A 316 0.97 -14.22 -12.43
C GLN A 316 -0.51 -13.99 -12.14
N ARG A 317 -0.84 -12.75 -11.75
CA ARG A 317 -2.17 -12.35 -11.29
C ARG A 317 -2.62 -11.08 -12.01
N GLY A 318 -3.90 -10.97 -12.36
CA GLY A 318 -4.49 -9.76 -12.95
C GLY A 318 -4.87 -9.85 -14.43
N ALA A 319 -4.86 -11.05 -15.04
CA ALA A 319 -5.28 -11.22 -16.44
C ALA A 319 -6.81 -11.15 -16.68
N GLY A 320 -7.64 -10.97 -15.64
CA GLY A 320 -9.11 -10.94 -15.70
C GLY A 320 -9.74 -9.68 -15.08
N ALA A 321 -10.99 -9.77 -14.61
CA ALA A 321 -11.67 -8.68 -13.90
C ALA A 321 -10.89 -8.22 -12.66
N LEU A 322 -11.21 -7.03 -12.11
CA LEU A 322 -10.43 -6.34 -11.05
C LEU A 322 -10.16 -7.18 -9.77
N PHE A 323 -10.94 -8.26 -9.58
CA PHE A 323 -10.77 -9.27 -8.54
C PHE A 323 -10.98 -10.69 -9.07
N SER A 324 -10.61 -10.93 -10.34
CA SER A 324 -10.53 -12.29 -10.85
C SER A 324 -9.45 -13.04 -10.11
N SER A 325 -9.79 -14.21 -9.60
CA SER A 325 -8.93 -15.23 -9.01
C SER A 325 -7.96 -15.88 -10.01
N GLY A 326 -7.78 -15.29 -11.20
CA GLY A 326 -6.88 -15.81 -12.23
C GLY A 326 -5.43 -15.74 -11.74
N ASN A 327 -5.00 -16.83 -11.11
CA ASN A 327 -3.65 -17.12 -10.70
C ASN A 327 -3.12 -18.17 -11.68
N SER A 328 -2.10 -17.82 -12.46
CA SER A 328 -1.37 -18.78 -13.28
C SER A 328 0.04 -18.95 -12.74
N VAL A 329 0.47 -20.20 -12.62
CA VAL A 329 1.84 -20.54 -12.24
C VAL A 329 2.69 -20.64 -13.51
N ILE A 330 3.81 -19.94 -13.53
CA ILE A 330 4.77 -19.99 -14.63
C ILE A 330 5.84 -21.02 -14.30
N GLU A 331 5.75 -22.20 -14.92
CA GLU A 331 6.63 -23.34 -14.58
C GLU A 331 7.99 -23.31 -15.30
N LYS A 332 8.06 -22.77 -16.53
CA LYS A 332 9.32 -22.79 -17.32
C LYS A 332 10.23 -21.64 -16.92
N THR A 333 11.45 -21.94 -16.45
CA THR A 333 12.48 -20.96 -16.03
C THR A 333 12.74 -19.87 -17.07
N SER A 334 12.86 -20.24 -18.35
CA SER A 334 13.05 -19.27 -19.44
C SER A 334 11.86 -18.31 -19.65
N LYS A 335 10.65 -18.69 -19.22
CA LYS A 335 9.47 -17.81 -19.18
C LYS A 335 9.41 -16.98 -17.91
N VAL A 336 9.94 -17.49 -16.80
CA VAL A 336 9.96 -16.80 -15.50
C VAL A 336 10.70 -15.47 -15.62
N MET A 337 11.96 -15.46 -16.07
CA MET A 337 12.73 -14.21 -16.21
C MET A 337 12.05 -13.21 -17.14
N ARG A 338 11.60 -13.67 -18.31
CA ARG A 338 10.89 -12.83 -19.27
C ARG A 338 9.65 -12.18 -18.66
N ASN A 339 8.83 -12.94 -17.93
CA ASN A 339 7.59 -12.42 -17.34
C ASN A 339 7.88 -11.52 -16.14
N LEU A 340 8.87 -11.85 -15.30
CA LEU A 340 9.31 -10.98 -14.20
C LEU A 340 9.87 -9.65 -14.71
N SER A 341 10.54 -9.62 -15.86
CA SER A 341 11.01 -8.37 -16.48
C SER A 341 9.90 -7.56 -17.18
N THR A 342 8.69 -8.11 -17.30
CA THR A 342 7.58 -7.46 -18.00
C THR A 342 6.81 -6.54 -17.04
N GLY A 343 7.24 -5.29 -16.92
CA GLY A 343 6.56 -4.26 -16.14
C GLY A 343 7.51 -3.42 -15.30
N LYS A 344 6.95 -2.68 -14.33
CA LYS A 344 7.73 -1.95 -13.33
C LYS A 344 8.22 -2.94 -12.26
N PRO A 345 9.53 -3.07 -12.00
CA PRO A 345 10.04 -3.90 -10.92
C PRO A 345 9.44 -3.49 -9.57
N ALA A 346 9.21 -4.46 -8.71
CA ALA A 346 8.60 -4.27 -7.41
C ALA A 346 9.23 -5.22 -6.39
N ILE A 347 9.40 -4.69 -5.18
CA ILE A 347 9.87 -5.44 -4.04
C ILE A 347 9.18 -4.92 -2.79
N THR A 348 8.77 -5.84 -1.92
CA THR A 348 8.36 -5.55 -0.53
C THR A 348 9.06 -6.53 0.38
N VAL A 349 9.38 -6.09 1.60
CA VAL A 349 10.12 -6.89 2.58
C VAL A 349 9.46 -6.74 3.93
N ASP A 350 9.33 -7.86 4.65
CA ASP A 350 8.84 -7.85 6.03
C ASP A 350 9.38 -9.00 6.87
N ALA A 351 9.30 -8.85 8.19
CA ALA A 351 9.50 -9.93 9.14
C ALA A 351 8.47 -11.07 8.93
N PHE A 352 8.95 -12.23 8.51
CA PHE A 352 8.13 -13.43 8.42
C PHE A 352 7.89 -14.05 9.80
N ASN A 353 8.94 -14.06 10.63
CA ASN A 353 8.92 -14.32 12.06
C ASN A 353 10.11 -13.57 12.71
N ASP A 354 10.37 -13.81 14.00
CA ASP A 354 11.44 -13.13 14.75
C ASP A 354 12.84 -13.30 14.12
N SER A 355 13.06 -14.37 13.33
CA SER A 355 14.36 -14.78 12.77
C SER A 355 14.44 -14.74 11.24
N THR A 356 13.35 -14.43 10.54
CA THR A 356 13.31 -14.53 9.07
C THR A 356 12.55 -13.38 8.44
N LEU A 357 12.93 -13.04 7.22
CA LEU A 357 12.34 -12.03 6.37
C LEU A 357 11.67 -12.70 5.18
N GLN A 358 10.46 -12.25 4.84
CA GLN A 358 9.80 -12.58 3.58
C GLN A 358 9.94 -11.42 2.61
N LEU A 359 10.40 -11.73 1.40
CA LEU A 359 10.47 -10.79 0.30
C LEU A 359 9.43 -11.19 -0.74
N THR A 360 8.56 -10.26 -1.15
CA THR A 360 7.74 -10.43 -2.37
C THR A 360 8.44 -9.69 -3.50
N ILE A 361 8.91 -10.44 -4.50
CA ILE A 361 9.73 -9.90 -5.59
C ILE A 361 9.04 -10.15 -6.92
N GLY A 362 8.93 -9.12 -7.75
CA GLY A 362 8.20 -9.24 -9.00
C GLY A 362 8.16 -7.98 -9.84
N SER A 363 7.19 -7.93 -10.74
CA SER A 363 6.89 -6.75 -11.53
C SER A 363 5.40 -6.52 -11.68
N TYR A 364 5.05 -5.24 -11.75
CA TYR A 364 3.70 -4.78 -12.03
C TYR A 364 3.63 -4.21 -13.44
N GLN A 365 2.86 -4.86 -14.30
CA GLN A 365 2.51 -4.34 -15.61
C GLN A 365 1.18 -3.59 -15.50
N PRO A 366 1.15 -2.27 -15.76
CA PRO A 366 -0.12 -1.56 -15.83
C PRO A 366 -1.04 -2.15 -16.89
N PRO A 367 -2.37 -2.01 -16.73
CA PRO A 367 -3.32 -2.45 -17.75
C PRO A 367 -3.00 -1.78 -19.08
N SER A 368 -3.03 -2.55 -20.17
CA SER A 368 -2.86 -2.02 -21.53
C SER A 368 -4.21 -1.53 -22.09
N ARG A 369 -4.18 -0.58 -23.02
CA ARG A 369 -5.38 -0.10 -23.72
C ARG A 369 -6.08 -1.28 -24.42
N ARG A 370 -7.22 -1.76 -23.90
CA ARG A 370 -8.12 -2.66 -24.62
C ARG A 370 -9.12 -1.88 -25.48
N ASN A 371 -9.44 -2.45 -26.63
CA ASN A 371 -10.39 -1.93 -27.61
C ASN A 371 -11.76 -1.64 -26.94
N ILE A 372 -12.23 -0.40 -27.03
CA ILE A 372 -13.37 0.14 -26.26
C ILE A 372 -14.70 -0.58 -26.55
N ASN A 373 -14.81 -1.25 -27.71
CA ASN A 373 -16.08 -1.72 -28.25
C ASN A 373 -16.51 -3.14 -27.81
N GLY A 374 -15.75 -3.82 -26.95
CA GLY A 374 -15.96 -5.26 -26.67
C GLY A 374 -16.16 -5.66 -25.21
N ASP A 375 -16.21 -4.73 -24.25
CA ASP A 375 -16.24 -5.06 -22.82
C ASP A 375 -17.59 -4.72 -22.15
N PRO A 376 -18.56 -5.67 -22.15
CA PRO A 376 -19.86 -5.52 -21.47
C PRO A 376 -19.73 -5.38 -19.95
N GLY A 377 -18.54 -5.54 -19.37
CA GLY A 377 -18.28 -5.26 -17.97
C GLY A 377 -18.37 -3.77 -17.61
N ARG A 378 -18.30 -2.83 -18.55
CA ARG A 378 -18.20 -1.38 -18.22
C ARG A 378 -19.53 -0.68 -17.88
N LEU A 379 -20.65 -1.37 -17.98
CA LEU A 379 -21.97 -0.76 -17.84
C LEU A 379 -22.65 -1.20 -16.54
N VAL A 380 -22.78 -0.28 -15.58
CA VAL A 380 -23.74 -0.44 -14.48
C VAL A 380 -25.10 0.02 -15.00
N ARG A 381 -26.05 -0.91 -15.06
CA ARG A 381 -27.45 -0.60 -15.39
C ARG A 381 -28.09 0.09 -14.19
N THR A 382 -28.42 1.37 -14.33
CA THR A 382 -29.38 2.04 -13.44
C THR A 382 -30.79 1.91 -14.06
N PRO A 383 -31.88 2.16 -13.31
CA PRO A 383 -33.24 2.03 -13.83
C PRO A 383 -33.47 2.84 -15.13
N ASP A 384 -32.74 3.95 -15.31
CA ASP A 384 -33.08 4.91 -16.36
C ASP A 384 -31.98 5.11 -17.41
N ARG A 385 -30.71 4.76 -17.14
CA ARG A 385 -29.57 4.91 -18.09
C ARG A 385 -28.42 3.92 -17.86
N PHE A 386 -27.62 3.72 -18.92
CA PHE A 386 -26.28 3.14 -18.84
C PHE A 386 -25.28 4.25 -18.46
N ILE A 387 -24.62 4.11 -17.31
CA ILE A 387 -23.55 5.02 -16.88
C ILE A 387 -22.21 4.34 -17.14
N GLN A 388 -21.36 5.04 -17.89
CA GLN A 388 -19.98 4.64 -18.15
C GLN A 388 -19.17 4.87 -16.86
N THR A 389 -18.79 3.79 -16.20
CA THR A 389 -17.88 3.85 -15.05
C THR A 389 -16.48 3.52 -15.54
N SER A 390 -15.53 4.37 -15.20
CA SER A 390 -14.10 4.08 -15.21
C SER A 390 -13.84 2.94 -14.21
N ARG A 391 -14.01 1.72 -14.68
CA ARG A 391 -13.48 0.53 -14.00
C ARG A 391 -11.97 0.54 -14.09
N GLY A 392 -11.34 1.29 -13.22
CA GLY A 392 -9.92 1.50 -13.35
C GLY A 392 -9.44 2.47 -12.31
N LEU A 393 -9.72 2.16 -11.04
CA LEU A 393 -8.77 2.55 -10.03
C LEU A 393 -8.80 1.73 -8.76
N TYR A 394 -7.63 1.17 -8.46
CA TYR A 394 -7.20 0.83 -7.13
C TYR A 394 -6.92 2.13 -6.37
N LEU A 395 -7.95 2.70 -5.75
CA LEU A 395 -7.71 3.17 -4.39
C LEU A 395 -7.47 1.87 -3.65
N MET A 396 -6.29 1.63 -3.08
CA MET A 396 -6.13 0.57 -2.08
C MET A 396 -6.77 1.12 -0.82
N PRO A 397 -8.01 0.77 -0.46
CA PRO A 397 -8.62 1.41 0.66
C PRO A 397 -8.55 0.41 1.82
N GLY A 398 -8.04 0.90 2.94
CA GLY A 398 -8.29 0.28 4.23
C GLY A 398 -7.14 -0.41 4.98
N ARG A 399 -5.88 -0.22 4.56
CA ARG A 399 -4.72 -0.51 5.43
C ARG A 399 -4.13 0.80 5.87
N TRP A 400 -4.00 1.01 7.18
CA TRP A 400 -3.06 1.97 7.78
C TRP A 400 -2.70 3.11 6.84
N VAL A 401 -3.66 3.97 6.48
CA VAL A 401 -3.35 5.13 5.66
C VAL A 401 -3.25 6.32 6.59
N PRO A 402 -2.09 6.61 7.20
CA PRO A 402 -1.58 7.93 6.90
C PRO A 402 -1.59 8.05 5.38
N ALA A 403 -2.37 8.97 4.81
CA ALA A 403 -2.83 8.75 3.45
C ALA A 403 -1.65 8.51 2.55
N TYR A 404 -1.88 7.74 1.50
CA TYR A 404 -1.09 7.92 0.29
C TYR A 404 -0.87 9.42 0.14
N THR A 405 0.39 9.84 0.10
CA THR A 405 0.76 11.14 -0.45
C THR A 405 0.14 11.16 -1.83
N LEU A 406 -1.07 11.71 -1.95
CA LEU A 406 -1.77 11.80 -3.20
C LEU A 406 -0.90 12.70 -4.07
N PRO A 407 -0.32 12.19 -5.17
CA PRO A 407 0.53 12.97 -6.06
C PRO A 407 -0.10 14.32 -6.37
N TYR A 408 0.73 15.35 -6.48
CA TYR A 408 0.33 16.71 -6.85
C TYR A 408 -0.72 16.76 -7.99
N SER A 409 -0.61 15.88 -8.99
CA SER A 409 -1.53 15.78 -10.13
C SER A 409 -3.01 15.56 -9.77
N TYR A 410 -3.31 15.03 -8.57
CA TYR A 410 -4.67 14.73 -8.12
C TYR A 410 -5.31 15.83 -7.27
N SER A 411 -4.47 16.63 -6.61
CA SER A 411 -4.93 17.67 -5.67
C SER A 411 -5.37 18.98 -6.34
N MET A 412 -5.18 19.13 -7.66
CA MET A 412 -5.47 20.37 -8.39
C MET A 412 -6.93 20.56 -8.83
N PHE A 413 -7.80 19.55 -8.67
CA PHE A 413 -9.18 19.63 -9.15
C PHE A 413 -10.19 19.32 -8.02
N PRO A 414 -10.73 20.34 -7.32
CA PRO A 414 -11.73 20.14 -6.27
C PRO A 414 -13.05 19.51 -6.76
N TYR A 415 -13.21 19.33 -8.08
CA TYR A 415 -14.39 18.76 -8.73
C TYR A 415 -14.15 17.42 -9.44
N ASN A 416 -12.92 16.91 -9.50
CA ASN A 416 -12.67 15.60 -10.11
C ASN A 416 -12.73 14.50 -9.06
N ARG A 417 -13.76 13.66 -9.16
CA ARG A 417 -13.92 12.38 -8.45
C ARG A 417 -12.91 11.31 -8.91
N TYR A 418 -11.84 11.70 -9.57
CA TYR A 418 -11.00 10.82 -10.38
C TYR A 418 -9.61 10.68 -9.75
N TYR A 419 -9.46 9.56 -9.03
CA TYR A 419 -8.54 8.49 -9.42
C TYR A 419 -7.01 8.66 -9.35
N TYR A 420 -6.31 8.06 -8.37
CA TYR A 420 -4.86 7.75 -8.41
C TYR A 420 -4.46 6.86 -9.63
N ASP A 421 -4.13 7.46 -10.76
CA ASP A 421 -3.52 6.84 -11.94
C ASP A 421 -1.99 7.08 -11.92
N PRO A 422 -1.18 6.18 -11.35
CA PRO A 422 0.28 6.36 -11.29
C PRO A 422 0.98 6.33 -12.67
N PHE A 423 0.22 6.34 -13.77
CA PHE A 423 0.72 6.32 -15.15
C PHE A 423 0.36 7.57 -15.96
N TYR A 424 -0.32 8.57 -15.38
CA TYR A 424 -0.57 9.90 -15.97
C TYR A 424 -1.05 9.85 -17.44
N ASN A 425 -2.03 8.98 -17.75
CA ASN A 425 -2.44 8.74 -19.13
C ASN A 425 -3.43 9.79 -19.64
N ARG A 426 -2.92 10.90 -20.20
CA ARG A 426 -3.70 12.01 -20.79
C ARG A 426 -4.48 11.70 -22.08
N SER A 427 -4.60 10.44 -22.50
CA SER A 427 -5.42 10.06 -23.66
C SER A 427 -5.69 8.55 -23.63
N GLY A 428 -6.95 8.13 -23.81
CA GLY A 428 -7.33 6.71 -23.94
C GLY A 428 -7.04 5.88 -22.69
N GLU A 429 -7.96 5.92 -21.73
CA GLU A 429 -7.82 5.29 -20.41
C GLU A 429 -7.66 3.76 -20.54
N PRO A 430 -6.53 3.19 -20.06
CA PRO A 430 -6.44 1.76 -19.83
C PRO A 430 -7.43 1.36 -18.74
N VAL A 431 -8.15 0.26 -18.94
CA VAL A 431 -9.20 -0.22 -18.02
C VAL A 431 -8.95 -1.69 -17.75
N GLY A 432 -8.99 -2.04 -16.47
CA GLY A 432 -8.73 -3.38 -15.97
C GLY A 432 -7.67 -3.37 -14.87
N PRO A 433 -7.55 -4.47 -14.12
CA PRO A 433 -6.43 -4.64 -13.21
C PRO A 433 -5.13 -4.77 -14.00
N GLY A 434 -4.05 -4.15 -13.51
CA GLY A 434 -2.72 -4.46 -14.02
C GLY A 434 -2.33 -5.90 -13.67
N THR A 435 -1.34 -6.43 -14.39
CA THR A 435 -0.83 -7.77 -14.17
C THR A 435 0.36 -7.72 -13.21
N SER A 436 0.30 -8.42 -12.09
CA SER A 436 1.43 -8.64 -11.19
C SER A 436 2.06 -10.01 -11.48
N THR A 437 3.36 -10.07 -11.69
CA THR A 437 4.12 -11.33 -11.78
C THR A 437 5.12 -11.36 -10.63
N TYR A 438 5.08 -12.38 -9.77
CA TYR A 438 5.94 -12.43 -8.58
C TYR A 438 6.24 -13.83 -8.07
N PHE A 439 7.26 -13.91 -7.25
CA PHE A 439 7.50 -15.04 -6.34
C PHE A 439 7.84 -14.47 -4.96
N ARG A 440 7.86 -15.35 -3.96
CA ARG A 440 8.33 -15.01 -2.61
C ARG A 440 9.64 -15.71 -2.31
N ALA A 441 10.48 -15.05 -1.53
CA ALA A 441 11.68 -15.62 -0.94
C ALA A 441 11.61 -15.46 0.58
N VAL A 442 12.14 -16.43 1.33
CA VAL A 442 12.29 -16.34 2.79
C VAL A 442 13.78 -16.42 3.11
N LEU A 443 14.27 -15.39 3.78
CA LEU A 443 15.68 -15.22 4.14
C LEU A 443 15.81 -15.19 5.65
N ASP A 444 16.91 -15.66 6.20
CA ASP A 444 17.28 -15.43 7.59
C ASP A 444 17.52 -13.92 7.82
N SER A 445 17.04 -13.36 8.93
CA SER A 445 17.04 -11.90 9.14
C SER A 445 18.43 -11.32 9.41
N GLU A 446 19.37 -12.13 9.89
CA GLU A 446 20.74 -11.71 10.23
C GLU A 446 21.73 -12.00 9.10
N THR A 447 21.77 -13.25 8.65
CA THR A 447 22.71 -13.73 7.62
C THR A 447 22.23 -13.43 6.20
N LEU A 448 20.93 -13.17 6.04
CA LEU A 448 20.25 -13.04 4.76
C LEU A 448 20.29 -14.30 3.89
N GLU A 449 20.80 -15.44 4.39
CA GLU A 449 20.79 -16.70 3.65
C GLU A 449 19.37 -17.21 3.44
N LYS A 450 19.16 -18.03 2.40
CA LYS A 450 17.84 -18.63 2.17
C LYS A 450 17.45 -19.48 3.38
N ALA A 451 16.36 -19.12 4.04
CA ALA A 451 15.80 -19.92 5.13
C ALA A 451 15.14 -21.18 4.54
N TYR A 452 15.37 -22.33 5.18
CA TYR A 452 14.74 -23.56 4.76
C TYR A 452 13.27 -23.57 5.18
N VAL A 453 12.39 -23.51 4.17
CA VAL A 453 10.95 -23.73 4.35
C VAL A 453 10.67 -25.13 3.82
N ALA A 454 10.27 -26.06 4.70
CA ALA A 454 9.99 -27.44 4.30
C ALA A 454 8.84 -27.47 3.28
N LYS A 455 9.07 -28.12 2.12
CA LYS A 455 8.15 -28.12 0.96
C LYS A 455 6.77 -28.74 1.24
N ASP A 456 6.69 -29.64 2.23
CA ASP A 456 5.46 -30.37 2.58
C ASP A 456 4.84 -29.89 3.90
N ASP A 457 5.37 -28.82 4.49
CA ASP A 457 4.82 -28.29 5.72
C ASP A 457 3.64 -27.36 5.39
N SER A 458 2.42 -27.84 5.60
CA SER A 458 1.21 -27.02 5.44
C SER A 458 1.17 -25.82 6.40
N THR A 459 2.09 -25.73 7.36
CA THR A 459 2.34 -24.54 8.18
C THR A 459 3.20 -23.48 7.47
N ALA A 460 3.85 -23.81 6.35
CA ALA A 460 4.63 -22.88 5.54
C ALA A 460 3.78 -21.93 4.68
N ALA A 461 2.48 -22.21 4.52
CA ALA A 461 1.57 -21.30 3.82
C ALA A 461 1.48 -20.00 4.61
N THR A 462 1.97 -18.92 4.01
CA THR A 462 1.95 -17.59 4.64
C THR A 462 0.49 -17.18 4.86
N VAL A 463 0.23 -16.28 5.81
CA VAL A 463 -1.15 -15.78 6.02
C VAL A 463 -1.71 -15.16 4.73
N GLN A 464 -0.84 -14.55 3.92
CA GLN A 464 -1.20 -14.02 2.62
C GLN A 464 -1.60 -15.11 1.62
N ASP A 465 -0.96 -16.29 1.63
CA ASP A 465 -1.38 -17.43 0.79
C ASP A 465 -2.76 -17.94 1.18
N LYS A 466 -3.05 -18.00 2.48
CA LYS A 466 -4.38 -18.39 2.99
C LYS A 466 -5.46 -17.41 2.52
N ILE A 467 -5.17 -16.11 2.56
CA ILE A 467 -6.07 -15.08 2.02
C ILE A 467 -6.23 -15.22 0.52
N GLU A 468 -5.13 -15.41 -0.22
CA GLU A 468 -5.17 -15.55 -1.67
C GLU A 468 -6.00 -16.77 -2.08
N ALA A 469 -5.83 -17.92 -1.44
CA ALA A 469 -6.66 -19.10 -1.64
C ALA A 469 -8.14 -18.83 -1.34
N TYR A 470 -8.44 -18.13 -0.23
CA TYR A 470 -9.82 -17.74 0.07
C TYR A 470 -10.42 -16.82 -1.00
N GLU A 471 -9.65 -15.86 -1.51
CA GLU A 471 -10.07 -14.99 -2.61
C GLU A 471 -10.36 -15.75 -3.90
N GLU A 472 -9.71 -16.90 -4.12
CA GLU A 472 -9.99 -17.77 -5.25
C GLU A 472 -11.31 -18.54 -5.10
N GLU A 473 -11.66 -18.91 -3.86
CA GLU A 473 -12.91 -19.60 -3.53
C GLU A 473 -14.12 -18.66 -3.47
N LEU A 474 -13.91 -17.34 -3.36
CA LEU A 474 -14.97 -16.35 -3.41
C LEU A 474 -15.71 -16.43 -4.75
N LYS A 475 -16.92 -17.01 -4.71
CA LYS A 475 -17.86 -17.08 -5.85
C LYS A 475 -18.10 -15.72 -6.52
N GLN A 476 -17.98 -14.64 -5.73
CA GLN A 476 -18.12 -13.28 -6.21
C GLN A 476 -16.90 -12.47 -5.79
N THR A 477 -16.29 -11.88 -6.81
CA THR A 477 -15.36 -10.77 -6.72
C THR A 477 -15.94 -9.64 -5.84
N PRO A 478 -15.33 -9.30 -4.68
CA PRO A 478 -15.80 -8.21 -3.81
C PRO A 478 -15.67 -6.85 -4.50
N GLU A 479 -16.53 -5.87 -4.18
CA GLU A 479 -16.40 -4.51 -4.75
C GLU A 479 -15.32 -3.68 -4.08
N TYR A 480 -15.05 -4.03 -2.82
CA TYR A 480 -14.02 -3.44 -1.99
C TYR A 480 -13.40 -4.55 -1.18
N LYS A 481 -12.08 -4.49 -1.04
CA LYS A 481 -11.38 -5.33 -0.10
C LYS A 481 -10.31 -4.52 0.59
N THR A 482 -10.02 -4.97 1.79
CA THR A 482 -8.96 -4.48 2.61
C THR A 482 -8.44 -5.60 3.47
N LEU A 483 -7.35 -5.30 4.11
CA LEU A 483 -6.50 -6.27 4.73
C LEU A 483 -5.95 -5.49 5.96
N TYR A 484 -5.60 -6.03 7.12
CA TYR A 484 -4.75 -5.32 8.11
C TYR A 484 -4.19 -6.31 9.13
N ARG A 485 -3.06 -5.96 9.75
CA ARG A 485 -2.48 -6.77 10.84
C ARG A 485 -3.31 -6.59 12.11
N TYR A 486 -3.48 -7.68 12.84
CA TYR A 486 -4.13 -7.73 14.14
C TYR A 486 -3.17 -8.43 15.11
N GLY A 487 -2.65 -7.70 16.10
CA GLY A 487 -1.55 -8.19 16.93
C GLY A 487 -0.34 -8.67 16.10
N ASN A 488 0.42 -9.62 16.67
CA ASN A 488 1.67 -10.09 16.04
C ASN A 488 1.45 -11.17 14.97
N ASN A 489 0.43 -12.02 15.12
CA ASN A 489 0.29 -13.25 14.33
C ASN A 489 -1.05 -13.38 13.59
N LYS A 490 -1.86 -12.32 13.53
CA LYS A 490 -3.15 -12.36 12.81
C LYS A 490 -3.21 -11.32 11.70
N LEU A 491 -3.96 -11.66 10.66
CA LEU A 491 -4.25 -10.78 9.54
C LEU A 491 -5.76 -10.80 9.31
N HIS A 492 -6.37 -9.63 9.32
CA HIS A 492 -7.78 -9.49 9.01
C HIS A 492 -7.94 -9.17 7.53
N TYR A 493 -8.86 -9.88 6.86
CA TYR A 493 -9.33 -9.61 5.51
C TYR A 493 -10.73 -9.03 5.58
N GLY A 494 -10.87 -7.75 5.28
CA GLY A 494 -12.15 -7.07 5.20
C GLY A 494 -12.63 -6.98 3.75
N TYR A 495 -13.89 -7.28 3.45
CA TYR A 495 -14.43 -7.07 2.11
C TYR A 495 -15.90 -6.66 2.13
N TYR A 496 -16.30 -5.87 1.14
CA TYR A 496 -17.69 -5.45 0.96
C TYR A 496 -18.39 -6.34 -0.07
N ASP A 497 -19.43 -7.04 0.39
CA ASP A 497 -20.36 -7.78 -0.47
C ASP A 497 -21.55 -6.88 -0.84
N LYS A 498 -21.63 -6.51 -2.12
CA LYS A 498 -22.69 -5.63 -2.64
C LYS A 498 -24.07 -6.26 -2.56
N ARG A 499 -24.17 -7.59 -2.67
CA ARG A 499 -25.47 -8.29 -2.73
C ARG A 499 -26.12 -8.27 -1.37
N SER A 500 -25.36 -8.55 -0.32
CA SER A 500 -25.83 -8.48 1.07
C SER A 500 -25.71 -7.06 1.66
N LYS A 501 -24.98 -6.15 1.01
CA LYS A 501 -24.62 -4.82 1.54
C LYS A 501 -23.90 -4.88 2.89
N THR A 502 -23.12 -5.95 3.08
CA THR A 502 -22.38 -6.19 4.32
C THR A 502 -20.89 -6.05 4.07
N PHE A 503 -20.21 -5.35 4.98
CA PHE A 503 -18.77 -5.42 5.12
C PHE A 503 -18.41 -6.53 6.08
N LYS A 504 -17.71 -7.55 5.59
CA LYS A 504 -17.30 -8.73 6.36
C LYS A 504 -15.83 -8.64 6.68
N ILE A 505 -15.46 -9.01 7.89
CA ILE A 505 -14.08 -9.10 8.36
C ILE A 505 -13.82 -10.55 8.74
N LEU A 506 -12.77 -11.13 8.16
CA LEU A 506 -12.32 -12.49 8.40
C LEU A 506 -10.95 -12.46 9.05
N GLU A 507 -10.76 -13.23 10.11
CA GLU A 507 -9.47 -13.41 10.77
C GLU A 507 -8.72 -14.60 10.17
N PHE A 508 -7.45 -14.39 9.84
CA PHE A 508 -6.50 -15.44 9.46
C PHE A 508 -5.32 -15.43 10.43
N THR A 509 -4.96 -16.60 10.96
CA THR A 509 -3.84 -16.77 11.88
C THR A 509 -2.59 -17.32 11.18
N GLN A 510 -1.43 -16.81 11.56
CA GLN A 510 -0.14 -17.44 11.33
C GLN A 510 0.03 -18.55 12.36
N ASN A 511 0.31 -19.77 11.91
CA ASN A 511 0.49 -20.93 12.79
C ASN A 511 1.84 -20.86 13.50
#